data_AF-A0A2A2M2V6-F1
#
_entry.id   AF-A0A2A2M2V6-F1
#
_cell.length_a   1.000
_cell.length_b   1.000
_cell.length_c   1.000
_cell.angle_alpha   90.00
_cell.angle_beta   90.00
_cell.angle_gamma   90.00
#
_symmetry.space_group_name_H-M   'P 1'
#
loop_
_entity.id
_entity.type
_entity.pdbx_description
1 polymer ?
#
loop_
_entity_poly.entity_id
_entity_poly.type
_entity_poly.pdbx_seq_one_letter_code
_entity_poly.pdbx_strand_id
1 'polypeptide(L)'
;MANAIATLRVLEREGGVSLADKADYVAGHSLGEYSALCAAQAFDLSTTARLLKLRGQAMQAAVPVGEGAMAALLGADRDKAQVIAGAAVDAILAEGGEQLVCTVANDNDPSQVVISGHRAAIERAVALAKDLSAKRAVLLPVSAPFHCPLMQPAADAMDAALADARIGAPLVPVFANVDAAAIADPGAIRASLVAQVTGMVRWRESVLAMVEAGVTQFVEFGGKVLSPMVKRIAPDVDAISVVTMDDIEDLLKKISGDVLDIALRIHRDLGPGLLESVYETVLAGKLSAAGYQVARQRPVAIEFEGMRFDAAFRIDLLIDERLLVEVKSIERLTIIHAKQLLTYLRLTHQPVGLLINFGGATLKEGVRRIVNDHRPSASPRLRVNQNLGD
;
A
#
# COMPACT_ATOMS: atom_id res chain seq x y z
N MET A 1 5.23 -2.55 8.03
CA MET A 1 6.35 -1.89 7.34
C MET A 1 6.97 -2.76 6.26
N ALA A 2 7.66 -3.87 6.59
CA ALA A 2 8.37 -4.68 5.59
C ALA A 2 7.48 -5.10 4.41
N ASN A 3 6.30 -5.66 4.67
CA ASN A 3 5.36 -6.03 3.61
C ASN A 3 4.90 -4.80 2.81
N ALA A 4 4.45 -3.73 3.48
CA ALA A 4 3.97 -2.50 2.83
C ALA A 4 5.01 -1.90 1.86
N ILE A 5 6.27 -1.78 2.31
CA ILE A 5 7.35 -1.26 1.46
C ILE A 5 7.71 -2.25 0.36
N ALA A 6 7.75 -3.55 0.64
CA ALA A 6 8.02 -4.55 -0.39
C ALA A 6 6.95 -4.52 -1.51
N THR A 7 5.67 -4.54 -1.15
CA THR A 7 4.54 -4.45 -2.08
C THR A 7 4.59 -3.15 -2.89
N LEU A 8 4.85 -2.01 -2.24
CA LEU A 8 5.01 -0.73 -2.94
C LEU A 8 6.20 -0.75 -3.90
N ARG A 9 7.38 -1.24 -3.49
CA ARG A 9 8.56 -1.30 -4.38
C ARG A 9 8.34 -2.24 -5.56
N VAL A 10 7.57 -3.32 -5.39
CA VAL A 10 7.14 -4.17 -6.51
C VAL A 10 6.19 -3.41 -7.43
N LEU A 11 5.19 -2.69 -6.89
CA LEU A 11 4.31 -1.85 -7.69
C LEU A 11 5.07 -0.74 -8.44
N GLU A 12 6.09 -0.14 -7.84
CA GLU A 12 6.88 0.90 -8.51
C GLU A 12 7.76 0.33 -9.61
N ARG A 13 8.48 -0.76 -9.31
CA ARG A 13 9.43 -1.39 -10.23
C ARG A 13 8.72 -2.17 -11.33
N GLU A 14 7.80 -3.05 -10.96
CA GLU A 14 7.06 -3.87 -11.90
C GLU A 14 5.82 -3.11 -12.37
N GLY A 15 5.05 -2.40 -11.54
CA GLY A 15 3.88 -1.67 -12.06
C GLY A 15 4.21 -0.41 -12.87
N GLY A 16 5.48 0.05 -12.90
CA GLY A 16 5.86 1.32 -13.54
C GLY A 16 5.14 2.53 -12.93
N VAL A 17 4.77 2.43 -11.64
CA VAL A 17 4.04 3.46 -10.92
C VAL A 17 5.03 4.31 -10.12
N SER A 18 4.98 5.62 -10.30
CA SER A 18 5.64 6.56 -9.38
C SER A 18 4.63 7.00 -8.33
N LEU A 19 5.00 6.91 -7.05
CA LEU A 19 4.18 7.42 -5.95
C LEU A 19 3.88 8.92 -6.13
N ALA A 20 4.87 9.72 -6.53
CA ALA A 20 4.73 11.16 -6.74
C ALA A 20 3.76 11.52 -7.87
N ASP A 21 3.53 10.61 -8.82
CA ASP A 21 2.65 10.85 -9.97
C ASP A 21 1.21 10.37 -9.72
N LYS A 22 1.00 9.54 -8.70
CA LYS A 22 -0.26 8.79 -8.49
C LYS A 22 -0.89 8.99 -7.14
N ALA A 23 -0.19 9.55 -6.16
CA ALA A 23 -0.73 9.87 -4.85
C ALA A 23 -0.59 11.36 -4.59
N ASP A 24 -1.64 11.98 -4.06
CA ASP A 24 -1.58 13.36 -3.57
C ASP A 24 -0.97 13.43 -2.17
N TYR A 25 -1.17 12.37 -1.37
CA TYR A 25 -0.75 12.27 0.01
C TYR A 25 -0.35 10.84 0.40
N VAL A 26 0.42 10.72 1.48
CA VAL A 26 0.59 9.45 2.19
C VAL A 26 0.11 9.56 3.63
N ALA A 27 -0.36 8.45 4.20
CA ALA A 27 -0.75 8.38 5.60
C ALA A 27 -0.42 6.98 6.14
N GLY A 28 -0.26 6.88 7.45
CA GLY A 28 -0.15 5.59 8.10
C GLY A 28 -0.56 5.65 9.56
N HIS A 29 -1.12 4.54 10.05
CA HIS A 29 -1.63 4.44 11.42
C HIS A 29 -0.51 4.11 12.40
N SER A 30 -0.21 5.02 13.32
CA SER A 30 0.85 4.88 14.34
C SER A 30 2.22 4.55 13.72
N LEU A 31 2.70 3.31 13.86
CA LEU A 31 3.94 2.84 13.21
C LEU A 31 3.88 2.97 11.68
N GLY A 32 2.68 2.99 11.10
CA GLY A 32 2.44 3.20 9.69
C GLY A 32 2.96 4.54 9.18
N GLU A 33 3.01 5.59 10.03
CA GLU A 33 3.49 6.92 9.64
C GLU A 33 4.97 6.87 9.19
N TYR A 34 5.80 6.06 9.86
CA TYR A 34 7.18 5.78 9.45
C TYR A 34 7.24 5.00 8.12
N SER A 35 6.28 4.11 7.88
CA SER A 35 6.19 3.38 6.61
C SER A 35 5.78 4.32 5.47
N ALA A 36 4.85 5.25 5.72
CA ALA A 36 4.43 6.29 4.78
C ALA A 36 5.59 7.24 4.43
N LEU A 37 6.35 7.69 5.43
CA LEU A 37 7.54 8.52 5.23
C LEU A 37 8.65 7.79 4.46
N CYS A 38 8.82 6.48 4.69
CA CYS A 38 9.73 5.66 3.89
C CYS A 38 9.26 5.50 2.44
N ALA A 39 7.95 5.30 2.23
CA ALA A 39 7.34 5.24 0.91
C ALA A 39 7.58 6.55 0.14
N ALA A 40 7.32 7.69 0.79
CA ALA A 40 7.54 9.03 0.27
C ALA A 40 9.01 9.49 0.29
N GLN A 41 9.96 8.60 0.59
CA GLN A 41 11.41 8.85 0.56
C GLN A 41 11.93 9.94 1.51
N ALA A 42 11.14 10.35 2.52
CA ALA A 42 11.63 11.18 3.62
C ALA A 42 12.62 10.42 4.51
N PHE A 43 12.44 9.10 4.64
CA PHE A 43 13.41 8.19 5.23
C PHE A 43 13.86 7.14 4.23
N ASP A 44 15.13 6.73 4.32
CA ASP A 44 15.57 5.48 3.69
C ASP A 44 15.08 4.24 4.49
N LEU A 45 15.08 3.08 3.83
CA LEU A 45 14.61 1.81 4.41
C LEU A 45 15.37 1.43 5.68
N SER A 46 16.69 1.63 5.70
CA SER A 46 17.54 1.23 6.81
C SER A 46 17.29 2.10 8.04
N THR A 47 17.17 3.40 7.84
CA THR A 47 16.85 4.40 8.85
C THR A 47 15.47 4.14 9.45
N THR A 48 14.48 3.90 8.58
CA THR A 48 13.12 3.56 9.02
C THR A 48 13.09 2.29 9.88
N ALA A 49 13.81 1.23 9.48
CA ALA A 49 13.87 -0.01 10.23
C ALA A 49 14.55 0.16 11.59
N ARG A 50 15.65 0.95 11.67
CA ARG A 50 16.34 1.26 12.93
C ARG A 50 15.43 2.05 13.88
N LEU A 51 14.78 3.10 13.38
CA LEU A 51 13.86 3.93 14.15
C LEU A 51 12.68 3.12 14.67
N LEU A 52 12.06 2.28 13.84
CA LEU A 52 10.94 1.44 14.27
C LEU A 52 11.34 0.38 15.30
N LYS A 53 12.54 -0.21 15.16
CA LYS A 53 13.08 -1.15 16.16
C LYS A 53 13.26 -0.44 17.51
N LEU A 54 13.90 0.73 17.51
CA LEU A 54 14.09 1.52 18.71
C LEU A 54 12.75 1.93 19.32
N ARG A 55 11.81 2.44 18.51
CA ARG A 55 10.46 2.82 18.95
C ARG A 55 9.76 1.68 19.67
N GLY A 56 9.77 0.48 19.07
CA GLY A 56 9.18 -0.71 19.69
C GLY A 56 9.83 -1.07 21.03
N GLN A 57 11.15 -1.03 21.11
CA GLN A 57 11.90 -1.31 22.35
C GLN A 57 11.63 -0.26 23.43
N ALA A 58 11.66 1.02 23.07
CA ALA A 58 11.46 2.13 23.99
C ALA A 58 10.02 2.15 24.53
N MET A 59 9.00 1.98 23.67
CA MET A 59 7.61 1.91 24.11
C MET A 59 7.35 0.70 25.00
N GLN A 60 7.99 -0.44 24.73
CA GLN A 60 7.86 -1.63 25.57
C GLN A 60 8.51 -1.47 26.95
N ALA A 61 9.58 -0.68 27.03
CA ALA A 61 10.34 -0.43 28.26
C ALA A 61 9.83 0.78 29.06
N ALA A 62 8.98 1.62 28.47
CA ALA A 62 8.52 2.86 29.10
C ALA A 62 7.70 2.64 30.38
N VAL A 63 7.02 1.51 30.49
CA VAL A 63 6.20 1.13 31.66
C VAL A 63 6.53 -0.31 32.05
N PRO A 64 6.71 -0.61 33.34
CA PRO A 64 6.92 -1.99 33.79
C PRO A 64 5.83 -2.94 33.33
N VAL A 65 6.22 -4.19 33.08
CA VAL A 65 5.30 -5.22 32.59
C VAL A 65 4.17 -5.42 33.59
N GLY A 66 2.95 -5.20 33.13
CA GLY A 66 1.74 -5.42 33.91
C GLY A 66 1.11 -4.15 34.48
N GLU A 67 1.80 -3.02 34.45
CA GLU A 67 1.26 -1.74 34.94
C GLU A 67 0.44 -0.99 33.88
N GLY A 68 0.71 -1.24 32.60
CA GLY A 68 -0.03 -0.66 31.48
C GLY A 68 -1.06 -1.60 30.85
N ALA A 69 -2.08 -1.00 30.24
CA ALA A 69 -3.03 -1.72 29.39
C ALA A 69 -3.64 -0.80 28.33
N MET A 70 -4.32 -1.42 27.36
CA MET A 70 -5.17 -0.74 26.39
C MET A 70 -6.49 -1.49 26.23
N ALA A 71 -7.56 -0.78 25.90
CA ALA A 71 -8.85 -1.38 25.59
C ALA A 71 -9.50 -0.73 24.37
N ALA A 72 -10.10 -1.54 23.50
CA ALA A 72 -10.95 -1.06 22.42
C ALA A 72 -12.40 -0.92 22.92
N LEU A 73 -12.97 0.26 22.73
CA LEU A 73 -14.36 0.59 22.97
C LEU A 73 -15.11 0.54 21.63
N LEU A 74 -16.00 -0.44 21.48
CA LEU A 74 -16.80 -0.66 20.28
C LEU A 74 -18.18 -0.02 20.46
N GLY A 75 -18.66 0.68 19.42
CA GLY A 75 -19.87 1.48 19.47
C GLY A 75 -19.74 2.76 20.33
N ALA A 76 -18.52 3.22 20.52
CA ALA A 76 -18.20 4.49 21.17
C ALA A 76 -17.45 5.40 20.20
N ASP A 77 -17.80 6.67 20.19
CA ASP A 77 -17.03 7.73 19.56
C ASP A 77 -16.01 8.30 20.56
N ARG A 78 -15.23 9.29 20.10
CA ARG A 78 -14.17 9.93 20.88
C ARG A 78 -14.71 10.56 22.17
N ASP A 79 -15.83 11.27 22.09
CA ASP A 79 -16.39 11.98 23.24
C ASP A 79 -16.86 10.98 24.31
N LYS A 80 -17.56 9.92 23.89
CA LYS A 80 -17.97 8.85 24.81
C LYS A 80 -16.77 8.14 25.42
N ALA A 81 -15.72 7.87 24.64
CA ALA A 81 -14.50 7.26 25.16
C ALA A 81 -13.80 8.15 26.19
N GLN A 82 -13.81 9.47 25.99
CA GLN A 82 -13.27 10.44 26.94
C GLN A 82 -14.07 10.45 28.25
N VAL A 83 -15.40 10.38 28.17
CA VAL A 83 -16.28 10.25 29.35
C VAL A 83 -16.00 8.96 30.11
N ILE A 84 -15.91 7.82 29.40
CA ILE A 84 -15.60 6.51 30.01
C ILE A 84 -14.23 6.53 30.70
N ALA A 85 -13.21 7.12 30.05
CA ALA A 85 -11.87 7.22 30.61
C ALA A 85 -11.84 8.11 31.88
N GLY A 86 -12.50 9.27 31.84
CA GLY A 86 -12.62 10.17 32.99
C GLY A 86 -13.36 9.53 34.15
N ALA A 87 -14.54 8.96 33.91
CA ALA A 87 -15.35 8.29 34.93
C ALA A 87 -14.59 7.15 35.62
N ALA A 88 -13.75 6.42 34.90
CA ALA A 88 -12.93 5.36 35.47
C ALA A 88 -11.90 5.89 36.46
N VAL A 89 -11.22 7.00 36.12
CA VAL A 89 -10.24 7.64 36.99
C VAL A 89 -10.92 8.28 38.20
N ASP A 90 -12.03 8.99 37.98
CA ASP A 90 -12.81 9.63 39.05
C ASP A 90 -13.34 8.61 40.06
N ALA A 91 -13.81 7.45 39.59
CA ALA A 91 -14.28 6.37 40.47
C ALA A 91 -13.16 5.82 41.35
N ILE A 92 -11.95 5.64 40.80
CA ILE A 92 -10.79 5.15 41.55
C ILE A 92 -10.39 6.17 42.62
N LEU A 93 -10.35 7.46 42.28
CA LEU A 93 -10.04 8.53 43.22
C LEU A 93 -11.09 8.63 44.35
N ALA A 94 -12.37 8.51 44.02
CA ALA A 94 -13.46 8.54 45.00
C ALA A 94 -13.40 7.38 46.00
N GLU A 95 -12.83 6.23 45.59
CA GLU A 95 -12.57 5.07 46.44
C GLU A 95 -11.27 5.19 47.26
N GLY A 96 -10.58 6.34 47.20
CA GLY A 96 -9.32 6.59 47.90
C GLY A 96 -8.08 6.05 47.18
N GLY A 97 -8.19 5.69 45.91
CA GLY A 97 -7.08 5.30 45.06
C GLY A 97 -6.22 6.47 44.58
N GLU A 98 -5.15 6.16 43.85
CA GLU A 98 -4.21 7.15 43.32
C GLU A 98 -4.71 7.76 41.99
N GLN A 99 -4.15 8.91 41.61
CA GLN A 99 -4.38 9.53 40.32
C GLN A 99 -3.73 8.67 39.21
N LEU A 100 -4.56 8.05 38.39
CA LEU A 100 -4.11 7.21 37.28
C LEU A 100 -4.37 7.87 35.92
N VAL A 101 -3.50 7.57 34.96
CA VAL A 101 -3.69 7.88 33.53
C VAL A 101 -4.68 6.90 32.90
N CYS A 102 -5.69 7.44 32.21
CA CYS A 102 -6.55 6.75 31.24
C CYS A 102 -6.96 7.77 30.18
N THR A 103 -6.49 7.63 28.95
CA THR A 103 -6.72 8.59 27.87
C THR A 103 -7.12 7.90 26.58
N VAL A 104 -7.70 8.65 25.64
CA VAL A 104 -7.93 8.15 24.28
C VAL A 104 -6.60 8.05 23.54
N ALA A 105 -6.26 6.85 23.09
CA ALA A 105 -5.07 6.54 22.32
C ALA A 105 -5.31 6.57 20.82
N ASN A 106 -6.47 6.06 20.36
CA ASN A 106 -6.80 6.06 18.93
C ASN A 106 -8.26 6.45 18.69
N ASP A 107 -8.50 7.51 17.93
CA ASP A 107 -9.79 7.78 17.27
C ASP A 107 -9.78 7.10 15.91
N ASN A 108 -10.21 5.83 15.90
CA ASN A 108 -10.01 4.90 14.80
C ASN A 108 -11.07 5.06 13.71
N ASP A 109 -12.34 4.93 14.06
CA ASP A 109 -13.49 5.12 13.17
C ASP A 109 -14.73 5.46 13.99
N PRO A 110 -15.88 5.85 13.39
CA PRO A 110 -17.08 6.25 14.14
C PRO A 110 -17.62 5.21 15.13
N SER A 111 -17.18 3.95 15.02
CA SER A 111 -17.63 2.84 15.85
C SER A 111 -16.53 2.24 16.74
N GLN A 112 -15.30 2.75 16.68
CA GLN A 112 -14.18 2.20 17.42
C GLN A 112 -13.23 3.29 17.90
N VAL A 113 -12.99 3.30 19.21
CA VAL A 113 -11.96 4.12 19.85
C VAL A 113 -11.13 3.22 20.77
N VAL A 114 -9.85 3.53 20.93
CA VAL A 114 -8.96 2.81 21.86
C VAL A 114 -8.58 3.74 23.01
N ILE A 115 -8.68 3.25 24.24
CA ILE A 115 -8.18 3.90 25.44
C ILE A 115 -6.90 3.22 25.93
N SER A 116 -6.04 3.99 26.62
CA SER A 116 -4.71 3.57 27.05
C SER A 116 -4.31 4.26 28.35
N GLY A 117 -3.56 3.55 29.19
CA GLY A 117 -3.09 4.09 30.47
C GLY A 117 -2.72 3.00 31.48
N HIS A 118 -2.86 3.31 32.76
CA HIS A 118 -2.62 2.34 33.83
C HIS A 118 -3.66 1.24 33.78
N ARG A 119 -3.23 0.00 34.02
CA ARG A 119 -4.07 -1.19 33.94
C ARG A 119 -5.33 -1.08 34.80
N ALA A 120 -5.20 -0.65 36.05
CA ALA A 120 -6.35 -0.53 36.96
C ALA A 120 -7.41 0.45 36.41
N ALA A 121 -6.98 1.58 35.82
CA ALA A 121 -7.90 2.55 35.22
C ALA A 121 -8.56 2.02 33.94
N ILE A 122 -7.83 1.24 33.13
CA ILE A 122 -8.37 0.61 31.92
C ILE A 122 -9.36 -0.49 32.27
N GLU A 123 -9.06 -1.34 33.25
CA GLU A 123 -9.99 -2.38 33.73
C GLU A 123 -11.26 -1.75 34.31
N ARG A 124 -11.13 -0.65 35.06
CA ARG A 124 -12.28 0.12 35.54
C ARG A 124 -13.10 0.72 34.39
N ALA A 125 -12.43 1.29 33.39
CA ALA A 125 -13.10 1.82 32.20
C ALA A 125 -13.87 0.73 31.43
N VAL A 126 -13.30 -0.46 31.29
CA VAL A 126 -13.96 -1.62 30.67
C VAL A 126 -15.21 -2.03 31.45
N ALA A 127 -15.16 -2.02 32.79
CA ALA A 127 -16.30 -2.34 33.64
C ALA A 127 -17.44 -1.31 33.49
N LEU A 128 -17.10 -0.01 33.43
CA LEU A 128 -18.08 1.09 33.30
C LEU A 128 -18.62 1.27 31.87
N ALA A 129 -17.92 0.76 30.85
CA ALA A 129 -18.22 1.05 29.45
C ALA A 129 -19.66 0.69 29.06
N LYS A 130 -20.21 -0.41 29.57
CA LYS A 130 -21.59 -0.84 29.26
C LYS A 130 -22.62 0.11 29.83
N ASP A 131 -22.44 0.55 31.06
CA ASP A 131 -23.35 1.49 31.75
C ASP A 131 -23.30 2.87 31.08
N LEU A 132 -22.15 3.23 30.52
CA LEU A 132 -21.93 4.45 29.74
C LEU A 132 -22.24 4.27 28.24
N SER A 133 -23.07 3.29 27.88
CA SER A 133 -23.63 3.10 26.53
C SER A 133 -22.60 2.83 25.42
N ALA A 134 -21.44 2.24 25.74
CA ALA A 134 -20.63 1.54 24.75
C ALA A 134 -21.27 0.16 24.47
N LYS A 135 -21.19 -0.32 23.22
CA LYS A 135 -21.73 -1.65 22.88
C LYS A 135 -20.90 -2.75 23.51
N ARG A 136 -19.57 -2.58 23.54
CA ARG A 136 -18.62 -3.56 24.06
C ARG A 136 -17.29 -2.88 24.37
N ALA A 137 -16.60 -3.33 25.41
CA ALA A 137 -15.22 -2.98 25.69
C ALA A 137 -14.36 -4.25 25.74
N VAL A 138 -13.17 -4.21 25.13
CA VAL A 138 -12.29 -5.38 25.01
C VAL A 138 -10.86 -4.98 25.33
N LEU A 139 -10.25 -5.65 26.31
CA LEU A 139 -8.82 -5.52 26.58
C LEU A 139 -8.01 -6.02 25.37
N LEU A 140 -7.01 -5.24 24.98
CA LEU A 140 -6.13 -5.59 23.87
C LEU A 140 -4.96 -6.46 24.38
N PRO A 141 -4.49 -7.45 23.60
CA PRO A 141 -3.40 -8.33 23.98
C PRO A 141 -2.03 -7.63 23.80
N VAL A 142 -1.86 -6.49 24.47
CA VAL A 142 -0.64 -5.69 24.46
C VAL A 142 -0.19 -5.42 25.90
N SER A 143 1.11 -5.38 26.11
CA SER A 143 1.74 -5.26 27.43
C SER A 143 2.06 -3.82 27.83
N ALA A 144 1.99 -2.87 26.89
CA ALA A 144 2.35 -1.47 27.09
C ALA A 144 1.19 -0.52 26.74
N PRO A 145 1.07 0.63 27.44
CA PRO A 145 -0.01 1.59 27.21
C PRO A 145 0.41 2.62 26.15
N PHE A 146 0.32 2.25 24.87
CA PHE A 146 0.72 3.10 23.74
C PHE A 146 -0.13 4.37 23.62
N HIS A 147 0.42 5.46 23.07
CA HIS A 147 -0.33 6.70 22.77
C HIS A 147 -1.02 7.32 24.00
N CYS A 148 -0.29 7.39 25.12
CA CYS A 148 -0.73 8.09 26.32
C CYS A 148 0.46 8.76 27.03
N PRO A 149 0.22 9.63 28.03
CA PRO A 149 1.29 10.31 28.78
C PRO A 149 2.36 9.38 29.39
N LEU A 150 2.02 8.12 29.69
CA LEU A 150 2.99 7.14 30.23
C LEU A 150 4.10 6.77 29.23
N MET A 151 3.95 7.12 27.95
CA MET A 151 4.96 6.89 26.92
C MET A 151 6.03 7.98 26.83
N GLN A 152 6.06 8.94 27.76
CA GLN A 152 7.07 10.02 27.73
C GLN A 152 8.52 9.51 27.64
N PRO A 153 8.95 8.47 28.39
CA PRO A 153 10.30 7.94 28.23
C PRO A 153 10.60 7.42 26.81
N ALA A 154 9.59 6.89 26.12
CA ALA A 154 9.73 6.47 24.74
C ALA A 154 9.75 7.65 23.77
N ALA A 155 9.01 8.72 24.05
CA ALA A 155 9.06 9.96 23.27
C ALA A 155 10.45 10.60 23.34
N ASP A 156 11.04 10.67 24.53
CA ASP A 156 12.40 11.21 24.74
C ASP A 156 13.45 10.38 23.98
N ALA A 157 13.36 9.05 24.03
CA ALA A 157 14.24 8.16 23.28
C ALA A 157 14.09 8.33 21.76
N MET A 158 12.86 8.55 21.28
CA MET A 158 12.61 8.82 19.86
C MET A 158 13.09 10.20 19.44
N ASP A 159 12.96 11.22 20.30
CA ASP A 159 13.44 12.56 20.00
C ASP A 159 14.96 12.59 19.80
N ALA A 160 15.70 11.93 20.70
CA ALA A 160 17.14 11.77 20.58
C ALA A 160 17.53 11.05 19.27
N ALA A 161 16.86 9.95 18.94
CA ALA A 161 17.17 9.20 17.72
C ALA A 161 16.78 9.94 16.42
N LEU A 162 15.69 10.72 16.46
CA LEU A 162 15.24 11.51 15.32
C LEU A 162 16.09 12.76 15.11
N ALA A 163 16.75 13.29 16.15
CA ALA A 163 17.71 14.38 16.02
C ALA A 163 18.92 13.98 15.16
N ASP A 164 19.36 12.72 15.24
CA ASP A 164 20.46 12.17 14.45
C ASP A 164 20.02 11.61 13.09
N ALA A 165 18.72 11.40 12.88
CA ALA A 165 18.19 10.83 11.66
C ALA A 165 18.10 11.88 10.55
N ARG A 166 18.54 11.51 9.34
CA ARG A 166 18.27 12.32 8.14
C ARG A 166 16.80 12.21 7.77
N ILE A 167 16.08 13.32 7.86
CA ILE A 167 14.69 13.47 7.38
C ILE A 167 14.72 14.34 6.13
N GLY A 168 14.35 13.77 4.98
CA GLY A 168 14.15 14.50 3.73
C GLY A 168 12.75 15.09 3.64
N ALA A 169 12.57 16.08 2.77
CA ALA A 169 11.23 16.48 2.33
C ALA A 169 10.60 15.28 1.60
N PRO A 170 9.37 14.87 1.95
CA PRO A 170 8.72 13.73 1.32
C PRO A 170 8.29 14.08 -0.12
N LEU A 171 8.25 13.09 -1.00
CA LEU A 171 7.78 13.25 -2.39
C LEU A 171 6.35 13.80 -2.48
N VAL A 172 5.52 13.41 -1.52
CA VAL A 172 4.13 13.87 -1.34
C VAL A 172 3.89 14.10 0.15
N PRO A 173 3.09 15.09 0.57
CA PRO A 173 2.91 15.37 1.99
C PRO A 173 2.35 14.18 2.77
N VAL A 174 2.75 14.05 4.04
CA VAL A 174 2.24 13.03 4.95
C VAL A 174 1.12 13.59 5.81
N PHE A 175 0.01 12.88 5.96
CA PHE A 175 -0.99 13.19 6.97
C PHE A 175 -0.53 12.70 8.34
N ALA A 176 -0.16 13.66 9.19
CA ALA A 176 0.31 13.42 10.54
C ALA A 176 -0.82 12.98 11.48
N ASN A 177 -0.58 11.93 12.26
CA ASN A 177 -1.60 11.38 13.17
C ASN A 177 -2.01 12.33 14.31
N VAL A 178 -1.12 13.22 14.76
CA VAL A 178 -1.36 14.11 15.91
C VAL A 178 -2.25 15.29 15.54
N ASP A 179 -2.04 15.86 14.35
CA ASP A 179 -2.73 17.06 13.91
C ASP A 179 -3.86 16.78 12.92
N ALA A 180 -3.89 15.56 12.33
CA ALA A 180 -4.77 15.20 11.23
C ALA A 180 -4.62 16.13 10.02
N ALA A 181 -3.40 16.60 9.78
CA ALA A 181 -3.07 17.57 8.73
C ALA A 181 -1.90 17.08 7.87
N ALA A 182 -1.89 17.52 6.62
CA ALA A 182 -0.80 17.28 5.68
C ALA A 182 0.44 18.12 6.06
N ILE A 183 1.58 17.48 6.23
CA ILE A 183 2.88 18.11 6.50
C ILE A 183 3.94 17.60 5.53
N ALA A 184 4.85 18.50 5.13
CA ALA A 184 5.99 18.18 4.26
C ALA A 184 7.32 18.74 4.79
N ASP A 185 7.27 19.68 5.75
CA ASP A 185 8.48 20.22 6.35
C ASP A 185 9.17 19.16 7.25
N PRO A 186 10.46 18.85 7.04
CA PRO A 186 11.18 17.86 7.84
C PRO A 186 11.20 18.15 9.35
N GLY A 187 11.25 19.43 9.74
CA GLY A 187 11.22 19.84 11.14
C GLY A 187 9.86 19.57 11.78
N ALA A 188 8.78 19.93 11.09
CA ALA A 188 7.41 19.62 11.49
C ALA A 188 7.17 18.11 11.56
N ILE A 189 7.69 17.33 10.60
CA ILE A 189 7.62 15.87 10.61
C ILE A 189 8.31 15.29 11.86
N ARG A 190 9.53 15.74 12.17
CA ARG A 190 10.24 15.31 13.39
C ARG A 190 9.41 15.60 14.64
N ALA A 191 8.93 16.83 14.80
CA ALA A 191 8.15 17.24 15.95
C ALA A 191 6.86 16.42 16.10
N SER A 192 6.15 16.19 14.99
CA SER A 192 4.94 15.35 14.95
C SER A 192 5.23 13.91 15.38
N LEU A 193 6.30 13.28 14.85
CA LEU A 193 6.64 11.89 15.18
C LEU A 193 6.98 11.68 16.66
N VAL A 194 7.59 12.67 17.31
CA VAL A 194 7.85 12.64 18.77
C VAL A 194 6.55 12.80 19.53
N ALA A 195 5.73 13.81 19.20
CA ALA A 195 4.44 14.05 19.83
C ALA A 195 3.48 12.85 19.67
N GLN A 196 3.57 12.12 18.55
CA GLN A 196 2.76 10.94 18.26
C GLN A 196 2.93 9.81 19.28
N VAL A 197 4.08 9.73 19.96
CA VAL A 197 4.37 8.63 20.90
C VAL A 197 3.46 8.69 22.13
N THR A 198 3.19 9.90 22.64
CA THR A 198 2.32 10.15 23.79
C THR A 198 0.93 10.66 23.40
N GLY A 199 0.79 11.19 22.19
CA GLY A 199 -0.44 11.74 21.65
C GLY A 199 -1.38 10.71 21.02
N MET A 200 -2.64 11.11 20.88
CA MET A 200 -3.69 10.32 20.23
C MET A 200 -3.45 10.19 18.72
N VAL A 201 -3.68 9.00 18.18
CA VAL A 201 -3.76 8.77 16.73
C VAL A 201 -5.14 9.19 16.24
N ARG A 202 -5.23 10.32 15.55
CA ARG A 202 -6.48 10.90 15.01
C ARG A 202 -6.79 10.33 13.62
N TRP A 203 -6.91 9.02 13.51
CA TRP A 203 -7.08 8.35 12.20
C TRP A 203 -8.38 8.74 11.52
N ARG A 204 -9.50 8.76 12.25
CA ARG A 204 -10.80 9.20 11.72
C ARG A 204 -10.74 10.61 11.15
N GLU A 205 -10.19 11.55 11.91
CA GLU A 205 -10.03 12.94 11.47
C GLU A 205 -9.07 13.04 10.28
N SER A 206 -7.98 12.26 10.26
CA SER A 206 -7.02 12.25 9.15
C SER A 206 -7.68 11.78 7.84
N VAL A 207 -8.54 10.76 7.89
CA VAL A 207 -9.28 10.28 6.72
C VAL A 207 -10.28 11.33 6.24
N LEU A 208 -11.04 11.95 7.15
CA LEU A 208 -11.97 13.02 6.79
C LEU A 208 -11.25 14.23 6.17
N ALA A 209 -10.10 14.63 6.72
CA ALA A 209 -9.29 15.71 6.19
C ALA A 209 -8.70 15.37 4.80
N MET A 210 -8.29 14.12 4.57
CA MET A 210 -7.89 13.66 3.22
C MET A 210 -9.05 13.77 2.22
N VAL A 211 -10.26 13.40 2.62
CA VAL A 211 -11.46 13.52 1.76
C VAL A 211 -11.79 14.99 1.48
N GLU A 212 -11.72 15.86 2.48
CA GLU A 212 -11.91 17.30 2.33
C GLU A 212 -10.86 17.92 1.39
N ALA A 213 -9.63 17.39 1.42
CA ALA A 213 -8.56 17.75 0.49
C ALA A 213 -8.73 17.17 -0.94
N GLY A 214 -9.84 16.48 -1.22
CA GLY A 214 -10.19 15.97 -2.56
C GLY A 214 -9.81 14.51 -2.82
N VAL A 215 -9.30 13.77 -1.83
CA VAL A 215 -8.95 12.35 -2.01
C VAL A 215 -10.21 11.50 -2.13
N THR A 216 -10.38 10.84 -3.28
CA THR A 216 -11.49 9.92 -3.56
C THR A 216 -11.10 8.44 -3.58
N GLN A 217 -9.80 8.14 -3.56
CA GLN A 217 -9.26 6.77 -3.62
C GLN A 217 -8.16 6.57 -2.59
N PHE A 218 -8.25 5.47 -1.83
CA PHE A 218 -7.29 5.04 -0.82
C PHE A 218 -6.72 3.67 -1.18
N VAL A 219 -5.40 3.53 -1.05
CA VAL A 219 -4.68 2.28 -1.30
C VAL A 219 -3.89 1.90 -0.03
N GLU A 220 -4.34 0.85 0.66
CA GLU A 220 -3.67 0.32 1.85
C GLU A 220 -2.59 -0.68 1.45
N PHE A 221 -1.33 -0.39 1.77
CA PHE A 221 -0.23 -1.35 1.55
C PHE A 221 0.09 -2.16 2.81
N GLY A 222 0.24 -3.48 2.64
CA GLY A 222 0.84 -4.37 3.63
C GLY A 222 -0.09 -4.91 4.72
N GLY A 223 -1.39 -4.56 4.71
CA GLY A 223 -2.41 -5.03 5.63
C GLY A 223 -3.82 -4.99 5.00
N LYS A 224 -4.84 -5.44 5.74
CA LYS A 224 -6.27 -5.38 5.34
C LYS A 224 -7.16 -4.79 6.45
N VAL A 225 -6.61 -3.87 7.24
CA VAL A 225 -7.27 -3.30 8.42
C VAL A 225 -7.77 -1.89 8.14
N LEU A 226 -6.97 -1.08 7.45
CA LEU A 226 -7.26 0.33 7.23
C LEU A 226 -8.32 0.54 6.16
N SER A 227 -8.35 -0.24 5.06
CA SER A 227 -9.38 -0.06 4.02
C SER A 227 -10.82 -0.20 4.54
N PRO A 228 -11.16 -1.24 5.35
CA PRO A 228 -12.47 -1.31 6.00
C PRO A 228 -12.74 -0.14 6.97
N MET A 229 -11.71 0.37 7.67
CA MET A 229 -11.85 1.54 8.54
C MET A 229 -12.17 2.80 7.74
N VAL A 230 -11.43 3.04 6.65
CA VAL A 230 -11.69 4.15 5.71
C VAL A 230 -13.12 4.08 5.20
N LYS A 231 -13.61 2.92 4.77
CA LYS A 231 -15.00 2.75 4.32
C LYS A 231 -16.07 3.03 5.39
N ARG A 232 -15.75 2.83 6.68
CA ARG A 232 -16.66 3.22 7.79
C ARG A 232 -16.65 4.72 8.05
N ILE A 233 -15.52 5.39 7.79
CA ILE A 233 -15.36 6.84 8.00
C ILE A 233 -15.95 7.62 6.82
N ALA A 234 -15.65 7.19 5.60
CA ALA A 234 -16.08 7.79 4.34
C ALA A 234 -16.60 6.68 3.41
N PRO A 235 -17.93 6.42 3.39
CA PRO A 235 -18.49 5.33 2.58
C PRO A 235 -18.34 5.53 1.06
N ASP A 236 -18.30 6.79 0.63
CA ASP A 236 -18.35 7.18 -0.79
C ASP A 236 -16.99 7.13 -1.51
N VAL A 237 -15.88 6.94 -0.78
CA VAL A 237 -14.53 6.85 -1.39
C VAL A 237 -14.18 5.42 -1.72
N ASP A 238 -13.35 5.21 -2.74
CA ASP A 238 -12.79 3.89 -3.02
C ASP A 238 -11.65 3.57 -2.05
N ALA A 239 -11.61 2.34 -1.54
CA ALA A 239 -10.55 1.88 -0.65
C ALA A 239 -10.22 0.42 -0.95
N ILE A 240 -8.95 0.15 -1.29
CA ILE A 240 -8.48 -1.20 -1.60
C ILE A 240 -7.22 -1.52 -0.81
N SER A 241 -7.03 -2.81 -0.50
CA SER A 241 -5.83 -3.28 0.20
C SER A 241 -4.95 -4.09 -0.74
N VAL A 242 -3.67 -3.75 -0.80
CA VAL A 242 -2.65 -4.38 -1.63
C VAL A 242 -1.63 -5.07 -0.71
N VAL A 243 -1.67 -6.40 -0.71
CA VAL A 243 -0.89 -7.24 0.20
C VAL A 243 -0.10 -8.30 -0.56
N THR A 244 -0.69 -8.88 -1.61
CA THR A 244 -0.10 -9.94 -2.42
C THR A 244 0.26 -9.45 -3.82
N MET A 245 0.94 -10.30 -4.61
CA MET A 245 1.14 -10.03 -6.03
C MET A 245 -0.21 -9.90 -6.75
N ASP A 246 -1.16 -10.81 -6.51
CA ASP A 246 -2.49 -10.75 -7.12
C ASP A 246 -3.19 -9.41 -6.87
N ASP A 247 -3.06 -8.85 -5.66
CA ASP A 247 -3.64 -7.53 -5.35
C ASP A 247 -2.93 -6.40 -6.13
N ILE A 248 -1.61 -6.48 -6.34
CA ILE A 248 -0.86 -5.54 -7.20
C ILE A 248 -1.39 -5.64 -8.63
N GLU A 249 -1.60 -6.86 -9.11
CA GLU A 249 -2.17 -7.08 -10.44
C GLU A 249 -3.58 -6.51 -10.53
N ASP A 250 -4.43 -6.70 -9.52
CA ASP A 250 -5.77 -6.13 -9.45
C ASP A 250 -5.76 -4.60 -9.47
N LEU A 251 -4.84 -3.97 -8.74
CA LEU A 251 -4.65 -2.52 -8.78
C LEU A 251 -4.20 -2.04 -10.18
N LEU A 252 -3.34 -2.81 -10.86
CA LEU A 252 -2.89 -2.53 -12.23
C LEU A 252 -3.94 -2.93 -13.30
N LYS A 253 -4.91 -3.78 -12.95
CA LYS A 253 -5.87 -4.41 -13.87
C LYS A 253 -6.88 -3.44 -14.46
N LYS A 254 -6.91 -2.14 -14.12
CA LYS A 254 -7.82 -1.22 -14.84
C LYS A 254 -7.57 -1.26 -16.35
N ILE A 255 -6.30 -1.21 -16.78
CA ILE A 255 -5.95 -1.29 -18.21
C ILE A 255 -6.17 -2.70 -18.75
N SER A 256 -5.69 -3.75 -18.05
CA SER A 256 -5.84 -5.14 -18.52
C SER A 256 -7.31 -5.58 -18.59
N GLY A 257 -8.12 -5.19 -17.61
CA GLY A 257 -9.55 -5.45 -17.53
C GLY A 257 -10.30 -4.76 -18.66
N ASP A 258 -10.06 -3.48 -18.89
CA ASP A 258 -10.68 -2.75 -20.00
C ASP A 258 -10.31 -3.35 -21.36
N VAL A 259 -9.04 -3.76 -21.53
CA VAL A 259 -8.57 -4.49 -22.73
C VAL A 259 -9.30 -5.80 -22.91
N LEU A 260 -9.42 -6.61 -21.85
CA LEU A 260 -10.10 -7.90 -21.92
C LEU A 260 -11.60 -7.74 -22.15
N ASP A 261 -12.25 -6.75 -21.56
CA ASP A 261 -13.66 -6.45 -21.78
C ASP A 261 -13.93 -6.00 -23.22
N ILE A 262 -13.06 -5.16 -23.78
CA ILE A 262 -13.12 -4.77 -25.18
C ILE A 262 -12.86 -5.99 -26.07
N ALA A 263 -11.85 -6.79 -25.79
CA ALA A 263 -11.53 -8.01 -26.55
C ALA A 263 -12.68 -9.02 -26.51
N LEU A 264 -13.34 -9.21 -25.36
CA LEU A 264 -14.52 -10.06 -25.20
C LEU A 264 -15.68 -9.58 -26.08
N ARG A 265 -15.94 -8.27 -26.10
CA ARG A 265 -16.95 -7.68 -26.99
C ARG A 265 -16.60 -7.92 -28.46
N ILE A 266 -15.33 -7.71 -28.85
CA ILE A 266 -14.86 -7.94 -30.22
C ILE A 266 -15.04 -9.42 -30.63
N HIS A 267 -14.62 -10.36 -29.80
CA HIS A 267 -14.75 -11.80 -30.09
C HIS A 267 -16.21 -12.23 -30.21
N ARG A 268 -17.09 -11.71 -29.35
CA ARG A 268 -18.53 -11.98 -29.41
C ARG A 268 -19.16 -11.41 -30.69
N ASP A 269 -18.79 -10.19 -31.07
CA ASP A 269 -19.45 -9.47 -32.16
C ASP A 269 -18.90 -9.86 -33.55
N LEU A 270 -17.60 -10.15 -33.66
CA LEU A 270 -16.96 -10.56 -34.92
C LEU A 270 -16.84 -12.09 -35.09
N GLY A 271 -16.94 -12.85 -34.00
CA GLY A 271 -16.65 -14.28 -33.98
C GLY A 271 -15.16 -14.59 -34.16
N PRO A 272 -14.75 -15.86 -34.02
CA PRO A 272 -13.39 -16.32 -34.32
C PRO A 272 -13.13 -16.46 -35.84
N GLY A 273 -11.85 -16.57 -36.24
CA GLY A 273 -11.46 -16.95 -37.61
C GLY A 273 -10.99 -15.82 -38.53
N LEU A 274 -11.03 -14.56 -38.10
CA LEU A 274 -10.42 -13.45 -38.83
C LEU A 274 -8.89 -13.42 -38.67
N LEU A 275 -8.20 -12.66 -39.51
CA LEU A 275 -6.75 -12.46 -39.40
C LEU A 275 -6.37 -11.67 -38.14
N GLU A 276 -5.18 -11.93 -37.59
CA GLU A 276 -4.64 -11.21 -36.42
C GLU A 276 -4.66 -9.69 -36.60
N SER A 277 -4.29 -9.22 -37.79
CA SER A 277 -4.29 -7.80 -38.15
C SER A 277 -5.67 -7.13 -38.04
N VAL A 278 -6.76 -7.89 -38.21
CA VAL A 278 -8.13 -7.37 -38.06
C VAL A 278 -8.43 -7.14 -36.60
N TYR A 279 -8.21 -8.15 -35.74
CA TYR A 279 -8.43 -8.01 -34.30
C TYR A 279 -7.53 -6.95 -33.68
N GLU A 280 -6.26 -6.91 -34.06
CA GLU A 280 -5.30 -5.89 -33.63
C GLU A 280 -5.82 -4.48 -33.97
N THR A 281 -6.24 -4.26 -35.22
CA THR A 281 -6.74 -2.95 -35.68
C THR A 281 -8.00 -2.54 -34.92
N VAL A 282 -8.96 -3.45 -34.74
CA VAL A 282 -10.24 -3.16 -34.08
C VAL A 282 -10.03 -2.94 -32.57
N LEU A 283 -9.21 -3.77 -31.92
CA LEU A 283 -8.88 -3.65 -30.51
C LEU A 283 -8.19 -2.30 -30.24
N ALA A 284 -7.20 -1.93 -31.06
CA ALA A 284 -6.55 -0.63 -30.97
C ALA A 284 -7.55 0.53 -31.10
N GLY A 285 -8.41 0.51 -32.12
CA GLY A 285 -9.40 1.58 -32.34
C GLY A 285 -10.40 1.71 -31.19
N LYS A 286 -10.87 0.60 -30.63
CA LYS A 286 -11.79 0.59 -29.48
C LYS A 286 -11.11 1.08 -28.19
N LEU A 287 -9.85 0.72 -27.97
CA LEU A 287 -9.07 1.19 -26.83
C LEU A 287 -8.78 2.69 -26.92
N SER A 288 -8.39 3.19 -28.09
CA SER A 288 -8.21 4.63 -28.32
C SER A 288 -9.52 5.40 -28.09
N ALA A 289 -10.66 4.85 -28.52
CA ALA A 289 -11.98 5.45 -28.25
C ALA A 289 -12.36 5.42 -26.76
N ALA A 290 -11.80 4.49 -25.99
CA ALA A 290 -11.94 4.42 -24.54
C ALA A 290 -10.94 5.33 -23.77
N GLY A 291 -10.12 6.10 -24.50
CA GLY A 291 -9.21 7.10 -23.93
C GLY A 291 -7.77 6.62 -23.71
N TYR A 292 -7.41 5.41 -24.14
CA TYR A 292 -6.07 4.88 -24.01
C TYR A 292 -5.12 5.38 -25.10
N GLN A 293 -3.83 5.57 -24.75
CA GLN A 293 -2.78 5.74 -25.74
C GLN A 293 -2.35 4.37 -26.26
N VAL A 294 -2.53 4.12 -27.56
CA VAL A 294 -2.24 2.81 -28.16
C VAL A 294 -1.20 2.95 -29.27
N ALA A 295 -0.01 2.43 -29.03
CA ALA A 295 1.02 2.26 -30.06
C ALA A 295 0.86 0.90 -30.73
N ARG A 296 0.64 0.89 -32.05
CA ARG A 296 0.48 -0.33 -32.84
C ARG A 296 1.79 -0.72 -33.50
N GLN A 297 2.03 -2.02 -33.64
CA GLN A 297 3.16 -2.57 -34.40
C GLN A 297 4.51 -1.94 -33.98
N ARG A 298 4.68 -1.72 -32.67
CA ARG A 298 5.83 -1.00 -32.10
C ARG A 298 7.10 -1.82 -32.35
N PRO A 299 8.11 -1.28 -33.05
CA PRO A 299 9.36 -1.99 -33.29
C PRO A 299 10.13 -2.16 -31.98
N VAL A 300 10.71 -3.36 -31.79
CA VAL A 300 11.60 -3.68 -30.69
C VAL A 300 13.00 -3.86 -31.24
N ALA A 301 13.93 -3.04 -30.76
CA ALA A 301 15.33 -3.13 -31.11
C ALA A 301 16.01 -4.28 -30.34
N ILE A 302 16.95 -4.95 -30.99
CA ILE A 302 17.87 -5.87 -30.31
C ILE A 302 19.31 -5.46 -30.55
N GLU A 303 20.15 -5.67 -29.56
CA GLU A 303 21.60 -5.58 -29.69
C GLU A 303 22.20 -6.98 -29.59
N PHE A 304 23.03 -7.32 -30.57
CA PHE A 304 23.73 -8.59 -30.62
C PHE A 304 25.15 -8.35 -31.12
N GLU A 305 26.16 -8.72 -30.33
CA GLU A 305 27.58 -8.54 -30.68
C GLU A 305 27.94 -7.10 -31.09
N GLY A 306 27.34 -6.10 -30.44
CA GLY A 306 27.56 -4.69 -30.74
C GLY A 306 26.84 -4.18 -32.01
N MET A 307 26.10 -5.04 -32.70
CA MET A 307 25.22 -4.66 -33.81
C MET A 307 23.81 -4.38 -33.29
N ARG A 308 23.22 -3.26 -33.69
CA ARG A 308 21.87 -2.86 -33.33
C ARG A 308 20.91 -3.12 -34.50
N PHE A 309 19.82 -3.82 -34.23
CA PHE A 309 18.77 -4.13 -35.20
C PHE A 309 17.47 -3.49 -34.71
N ASP A 310 17.11 -2.33 -35.28
CA ASP A 310 16.04 -1.47 -34.74
C ASP A 310 14.61 -2.04 -34.84
N ALA A 311 14.36 -3.04 -35.70
CA ALA A 311 13.03 -3.61 -35.91
C ALA A 311 13.07 -5.15 -36.03
N ALA A 312 13.84 -5.81 -35.16
CA ALA A 312 13.93 -7.27 -35.17
C ALA A 312 12.59 -7.95 -34.86
N PHE A 313 11.76 -7.30 -34.03
CA PHE A 313 10.40 -7.75 -33.73
C PHE A 313 9.43 -6.57 -33.69
N ARG A 314 8.14 -6.86 -33.73
CA ARG A 314 7.07 -5.88 -33.55
C ARG A 314 6.11 -6.38 -32.49
N ILE A 315 5.81 -5.51 -31.54
CA ILE A 315 4.75 -5.69 -30.58
C ILE A 315 3.45 -5.29 -31.25
N ASP A 316 2.43 -6.16 -31.20
CA ASP A 316 1.13 -5.88 -31.79
C ASP A 316 0.53 -4.58 -31.24
N LEU A 317 0.35 -4.51 -29.92
CA LEU A 317 -0.12 -3.30 -29.23
C LEU A 317 0.67 -3.03 -27.96
N LEU A 318 0.98 -1.76 -27.73
CA LEU A 318 1.46 -1.26 -26.45
C LEU A 318 0.55 -0.13 -25.98
N ILE A 319 -0.02 -0.32 -24.79
CA ILE A 319 -1.06 0.55 -24.23
C ILE A 319 -0.48 1.34 -23.07
N ASP A 320 -0.61 2.67 -23.13
CA ASP A 320 -0.07 3.65 -22.17
C ASP A 320 1.40 3.43 -21.80
N GLU A 321 2.20 2.88 -22.74
CA GLU A 321 3.60 2.49 -22.53
C GLU A 321 3.82 1.47 -21.39
N ARG A 322 2.76 0.76 -20.95
CA ARG A 322 2.75 -0.08 -19.73
C ARG A 322 2.26 -1.50 -19.95
N LEU A 323 1.36 -1.73 -20.90
CA LEU A 323 0.74 -3.02 -21.14
C LEU A 323 0.98 -3.47 -22.57
N LEU A 324 1.78 -4.52 -22.72
CA LEU A 324 2.02 -5.18 -23.99
C LEU A 324 0.87 -6.15 -24.28
N VAL A 325 0.24 -6.07 -25.45
CA VAL A 325 -0.75 -7.04 -25.89
C VAL A 325 -0.28 -7.68 -27.19
N GLU A 326 -0.18 -9.01 -27.18
CA GLU A 326 0.04 -9.85 -28.35
C GLU A 326 -1.29 -10.50 -28.75
N VAL A 327 -1.66 -10.32 -30.01
CA VAL A 327 -2.87 -10.86 -30.60
C VAL A 327 -2.51 -12.14 -31.34
N LYS A 328 -3.33 -13.18 -31.18
CA LYS A 328 -3.24 -14.41 -31.97
C LYS A 328 -4.60 -14.78 -32.54
N SER A 329 -4.61 -15.42 -33.70
CA SER A 329 -5.84 -15.96 -34.31
C SER A 329 -5.58 -17.37 -34.80
N ILE A 330 -5.49 -18.29 -33.84
CA ILE A 330 -5.13 -19.69 -34.05
C ILE A 330 -6.02 -20.61 -33.22
N GLU A 331 -6.03 -21.91 -33.54
CA GLU A 331 -6.89 -22.86 -32.84
C GLU A 331 -6.56 -22.97 -31.35
N ARG A 332 -5.26 -23.06 -30.99
CA ARG A 332 -4.81 -23.16 -29.58
C ARG A 332 -3.48 -22.46 -29.35
N LEU A 333 -3.38 -21.80 -28.20
CA LEU A 333 -2.11 -21.26 -27.70
C LEU A 333 -1.18 -22.40 -27.23
N THR A 334 0.08 -22.33 -27.62
CA THR A 334 1.14 -23.20 -27.13
C THR A 334 2.09 -22.44 -26.20
N ILE A 335 3.00 -23.17 -25.55
CA ILE A 335 4.03 -22.60 -24.67
C ILE A 335 4.97 -21.64 -25.44
N ILE A 336 5.13 -21.81 -26.76
CA ILE A 336 6.04 -20.97 -27.56
C ILE A 336 5.55 -19.52 -27.59
N HIS A 337 4.25 -19.27 -27.76
CA HIS A 337 3.70 -17.91 -27.76
C HIS A 337 3.92 -17.20 -26.41
N ALA A 338 3.80 -17.94 -25.31
CA ALA A 338 4.08 -17.40 -23.99
C ALA A 338 5.55 -17.03 -23.80
N LYS A 339 6.47 -17.87 -24.30
CA LYS A 339 7.92 -17.59 -24.29
C LYS A 339 8.29 -16.39 -25.16
N GLN A 340 7.63 -16.22 -26.31
CA GLN A 340 7.82 -15.07 -27.19
C GLN A 340 7.40 -13.77 -26.49
N LEU A 341 6.19 -13.72 -25.94
CA LEU A 341 5.72 -12.55 -25.19
C LEU A 341 6.66 -12.23 -24.01
N LEU A 342 7.11 -13.23 -23.25
CA LEU A 342 8.09 -13.02 -22.17
C LEU A 342 9.42 -12.44 -22.68
N THR A 343 9.84 -12.77 -23.90
CA THR A 343 11.05 -12.20 -24.52
C THR A 343 10.85 -10.73 -24.84
N TYR A 344 9.68 -10.35 -25.37
CA TYR A 344 9.36 -8.95 -25.67
C TYR A 344 9.29 -8.12 -24.39
N LEU A 345 8.66 -8.65 -23.34
CA LEU A 345 8.63 -8.00 -22.03
C LEU A 345 10.05 -7.73 -21.50
N ARG A 346 10.98 -8.68 -21.62
CA ARG A 346 12.37 -8.51 -21.21
C ARG A 346 13.11 -7.43 -22.01
N LEU A 347 12.98 -7.45 -23.33
CA LEU A 347 13.66 -6.50 -24.22
C LEU A 347 13.13 -5.07 -24.09
N THR A 348 11.85 -4.93 -23.77
CA THR A 348 11.20 -3.61 -23.64
C THR A 348 11.07 -3.12 -22.21
N HIS A 349 11.60 -3.87 -21.25
CA HIS A 349 11.45 -3.63 -19.81
C HIS A 349 10.00 -3.42 -19.38
N GLN A 350 9.08 -4.11 -20.09
CA GLN A 350 7.67 -4.10 -19.76
C GLN A 350 7.39 -5.17 -18.70
N PRO A 351 6.53 -4.88 -17.72
CA PRO A 351 6.35 -5.76 -16.57
C PRO A 351 5.31 -6.84 -16.78
N VAL A 352 4.32 -6.55 -17.63
CA VAL A 352 3.18 -7.41 -17.86
C VAL A 352 2.79 -7.36 -19.33
N GLY A 353 2.39 -8.53 -19.84
CA GLY A 353 1.77 -8.64 -21.15
C GLY A 353 0.54 -9.53 -21.14
N LEU A 354 -0.38 -9.27 -22.07
CA LEU A 354 -1.51 -10.13 -22.39
C LEU A 354 -1.29 -10.79 -23.73
N LEU A 355 -1.47 -12.10 -23.77
CA LEU A 355 -1.57 -12.89 -24.98
C LEU A 355 -3.06 -13.23 -25.17
N ILE A 356 -3.66 -12.72 -26.23
CA ILE A 356 -5.09 -12.85 -26.50
C ILE A 356 -5.29 -13.62 -27.81
N ASN A 357 -5.80 -14.84 -27.73
CA ASN A 357 -6.13 -15.67 -28.89
C ASN A 357 -7.62 -15.55 -29.25
N PHE A 358 -7.91 -14.85 -30.33
CA PHE A 358 -9.26 -14.70 -30.88
C PHE A 358 -9.69 -15.89 -31.76
N GLY A 359 -8.78 -16.80 -32.12
CA GLY A 359 -9.10 -17.97 -32.96
C GLY A 359 -9.76 -19.12 -32.19
N GLY A 360 -9.73 -19.08 -30.85
CA GLY A 360 -10.35 -20.10 -30.01
C GLY A 360 -11.89 -20.02 -29.99
N ALA A 361 -12.52 -21.15 -29.63
CA ALA A 361 -13.98 -21.23 -29.49
C ALA A 361 -14.52 -20.25 -28.43
N THR A 362 -13.76 -20.04 -27.34
CA THR A 362 -14.05 -19.01 -26.34
C THR A 362 -12.82 -18.13 -26.14
N LEU A 363 -13.03 -16.82 -25.95
CA LEU A 363 -11.91 -15.92 -25.64
C LEU A 363 -11.29 -16.25 -24.27
N LYS A 364 -12.10 -16.70 -23.30
CA LYS A 364 -11.66 -17.00 -21.94
C LYS A 364 -10.53 -18.06 -21.89
N GLU A 365 -10.61 -19.07 -22.75
CA GLU A 365 -9.58 -20.12 -22.87
C GLU A 365 -8.37 -19.66 -23.72
N GLY A 366 -8.56 -18.59 -24.50
CA GLY A 366 -7.56 -17.98 -25.37
C GLY A 366 -6.74 -16.87 -24.72
N VAL A 367 -7.00 -16.49 -23.46
CA VAL A 367 -6.29 -15.40 -22.77
C VAL A 367 -5.22 -15.96 -21.83
N ARG A 368 -3.99 -15.46 -21.96
CA ARG A 368 -2.93 -15.68 -20.97
C ARG A 368 -2.28 -14.36 -20.58
N ARG A 369 -2.14 -14.15 -19.28
CA ARG A 369 -1.38 -13.04 -18.72
C ARG A 369 0.03 -13.54 -18.37
N ILE A 370 1.04 -12.74 -18.70
CA ILE A 370 2.46 -13.08 -18.50
C ILE A 370 3.14 -11.93 -17.77
N VAL A 371 3.89 -12.27 -16.72
CA VAL A 371 4.65 -11.33 -15.89
C VAL A 371 6.15 -11.52 -16.14
N ASN A 372 6.90 -10.42 -16.13
CA ASN A 372 8.33 -10.41 -16.41
C ASN A 372 9.18 -10.49 -15.14
N ASP A 373 9.49 -11.70 -14.68
CA ASP A 373 10.25 -11.94 -13.42
C ASP A 373 11.76 -11.64 -13.49
N HIS A 374 12.21 -10.60 -14.21
CA HIS A 374 13.64 -10.39 -14.46
C HIS A 374 14.41 -9.90 -13.21
N ARG A 375 15.25 -10.77 -12.66
CA ARG A 375 16.37 -10.42 -11.75
C ARG A 375 17.66 -10.24 -12.55
N PRO A 376 18.26 -9.04 -12.62
CA PRO A 376 19.63 -8.90 -13.07
C PRO A 376 20.55 -9.33 -11.92
N SER A 377 20.81 -10.64 -11.81
CA SER A 377 21.93 -11.13 -10.99
C SER A 377 22.98 -11.76 -11.89
N ALA A 378 24.13 -11.10 -11.91
CA ALA A 378 25.40 -11.52 -12.51
C ALA A 378 25.47 -11.55 -14.05
N SER A 379 26.48 -10.84 -14.55
CA SER A 379 27.01 -10.92 -15.91
C SER A 379 27.16 -12.38 -16.35
N PRO A 380 26.99 -12.70 -17.65
CA PRO A 380 27.14 -14.07 -18.11
C PRO A 380 28.59 -14.49 -17.94
N ARG A 381 28.91 -15.27 -16.90
CA ARG A 381 30.10 -16.13 -16.89
C ARG A 381 29.83 -17.32 -17.78
N LEU A 382 29.71 -17.07 -19.08
CA LEU A 382 29.91 -18.08 -20.09
C LEU A 382 31.43 -18.26 -20.24
N ARG A 383 32.00 -19.19 -19.47
CA ARG A 383 33.28 -19.80 -19.83
C ARG A 383 33.02 -20.66 -21.06
N VAL A 384 33.18 -20.07 -22.24
CA VAL A 384 33.26 -20.80 -23.51
C VAL A 384 34.73 -20.91 -23.87
N ASN A 385 35.19 -22.16 -23.98
CA ASN A 385 36.46 -22.61 -24.54
C ASN A 385 37.75 -22.12 -23.86
N GLN A 386 38.14 -22.83 -22.80
CA GLN A 386 39.55 -23.21 -22.67
C GLN A 386 39.62 -24.72 -22.90
N ASN A 387 40.02 -25.11 -24.11
CA ASN A 387 40.75 -26.35 -24.30
C ASN A 387 41.61 -26.26 -25.56
N LEU A 388 42.88 -26.62 -25.34
CA LEU A 388 43.90 -27.14 -26.28
C LEU A 388 44.84 -26.14 -26.95
N GLY A 389 46.12 -26.23 -26.57
CA GLY A 389 47.25 -25.99 -27.48
C GLY A 389 48.48 -25.35 -26.81
N ASP A 390 49.40 -26.21 -26.38
CA ASP A 390 50.81 -26.00 -25.98
C ASP A 390 51.16 -25.38 -24.61
#